data_AF-A0A8H3QYU6-F1
#
_entry.id   AF-A0A8H3QYU6-F1
#
_cell.length_a   1.000
_cell.length_b   1.000
_cell.length_c   1.000
_cell.angle_alpha   90.00
_cell.angle_beta   90.00
_cell.angle_gamma   90.00
#
_symmetry.space_group_name_H-M   'P 1'
#
loop_
_entity.id
_entity.type
_entity.pdbx_description
1 polymer ?
#
loop_
_entity_poly.entity_id
_entity_poly.type
_entity_poly.pdbx_seq_one_letter_code
_entity_poly.pdbx_strand_id
1 'polypeptide(L)'
;MSSSSQIPSERCEICGEYYENYSNAKSEWCKPCLVNDLKGNFSNWTSENEKIDNYIQEMQLKINNPNDMVFEWIPYNQFNNIREDVKGGDSSKVCSAIWKDGPLSYSYVEKKLARVLDKKVALKRLCNLQNNIGEFLNEVINFSNNNPKIYGISQNPDTKDYILVLHSEHFDQRLQNIMSSSSQIHCERCEKCGEYYENDLNVGSEWCKTCLVKYLRKNFANMTSGNEKIDNLIQEMQSKIDGPSDIVFEWIQYNQFNNIREDVKDYSYKVYSAIWKGGPLSYSYFKKKLTRMPSKKVALKCLNLQNNVDEFLKEVEKYSVNFSNNNLKIYGISQNPDTKDYILVLHNEYFEKCCKKCGKDETCAVYSAVWKDGPLHYEHVNGWTREPDKKIALKFLQNTTNEFLNELKHIRSTIMMIILYMEYLKILAQIFML
;
A
#
# COMPACT_ATOMS: atom_id res chain seq x y z
N MET A 1 -17.98 41.91 -44.33
CA MET A 1 -17.95 40.99 -45.48
C MET A 1 -17.58 39.62 -44.95
N SER A 2 -18.54 38.71 -44.94
CA SER A 2 -18.40 37.30 -44.57
C SER A 2 -17.45 36.60 -45.53
N SER A 3 -16.31 36.12 -45.05
CA SER A 3 -15.44 35.23 -45.82
C SER A 3 -16.13 33.87 -45.92
N SER A 4 -16.83 33.64 -47.03
CA SER A 4 -17.32 32.33 -47.42
C SER A 4 -16.14 31.35 -47.46
N SER A 5 -16.09 30.41 -46.51
CA SER A 5 -15.27 29.21 -46.62
C SER A 5 -15.77 28.42 -47.84
N GLN A 6 -15.14 28.65 -48.98
CA GLN A 6 -15.40 27.90 -50.21
C GLN A 6 -15.13 26.42 -49.93
N ILE A 7 -16.19 25.61 -50.01
CA ILE A 7 -16.07 24.16 -50.15
C ILE A 7 -15.28 23.93 -51.46
N PRO A 8 -14.20 23.13 -51.45
CA PRO A 8 -13.45 22.86 -52.68
C PRO A 8 -14.36 22.26 -53.75
N SER A 9 -14.30 22.79 -54.98
CA SER A 9 -14.98 22.20 -56.14
C SER A 9 -14.29 20.95 -56.69
N GLU A 10 -13.10 20.63 -56.17
CA GLU A 10 -12.28 19.51 -56.60
C GLU A 10 -12.72 18.22 -55.91
N ARG A 11 -12.79 17.13 -56.69
CA ARG A 11 -13.14 15.79 -56.23
C ARG A 11 -11.91 14.91 -56.29
N CYS A 12 -11.81 13.98 -55.35
CA CYS A 12 -10.79 12.94 -55.39
C CYS A 12 -11.00 12.03 -56.60
N GLU A 13 -9.96 11.82 -57.40
CA GLU A 13 -10.04 10.98 -58.61
C GLU A 13 -10.27 9.49 -58.29
N ILE A 14 -9.92 9.05 -57.08
CA ILE A 14 -10.00 7.65 -56.66
C ILE A 14 -11.42 7.28 -56.20
N CYS A 15 -12.04 8.09 -55.33
CA CYS A 15 -13.34 7.77 -54.74
C CYS A 15 -14.48 8.70 -55.19
N GLY A 16 -14.20 9.79 -55.90
CA GLY A 16 -15.20 10.76 -56.36
C GLY A 16 -15.76 11.70 -55.28
N GLU A 17 -15.34 11.56 -54.02
CA GLU A 17 -15.74 12.44 -52.91
C GLU A 17 -15.07 13.82 -53.00
N TYR A 18 -15.73 14.85 -52.48
CA TYR A 18 -15.15 16.20 -52.41
C TYR A 18 -14.05 16.28 -51.35
N TYR A 19 -12.98 17.02 -51.64
CA TYR A 19 -11.99 17.33 -50.62
C TYR A 19 -12.58 18.23 -49.53
N GLU A 20 -12.21 18.00 -48.27
CA GLU A 20 -12.73 18.76 -47.13
C GLU A 20 -12.25 20.23 -47.11
N ASN A 21 -11.06 20.50 -47.67
CA ASN A 21 -10.48 21.84 -47.77
C ASN A 21 -9.47 21.93 -48.92
N TYR A 22 -9.09 23.15 -49.30
CA TYR A 22 -8.16 23.42 -50.41
C TYR A 22 -6.76 22.81 -50.20
N SER A 23 -6.27 22.77 -48.96
CA SER A 23 -4.97 22.17 -48.65
C SER A 23 -4.96 20.67 -48.92
N ASN A 24 -6.06 19.98 -48.59
CA ASN A 24 -6.25 18.56 -48.86
C ASN A 24 -6.31 18.31 -50.37
N ALA A 25 -7.05 19.15 -51.11
CA ALA A 25 -7.12 19.06 -52.57
C ALA A 25 -5.75 19.25 -53.24
N LYS A 26 -5.01 20.30 -52.84
CA LYS A 26 -3.66 20.60 -53.35
C LYS A 26 -2.65 19.49 -53.05
N SER A 27 -2.80 18.80 -51.92
CA SER A 27 -1.94 17.69 -51.52
C SER A 27 -2.46 16.32 -51.96
N GLU A 28 -3.60 16.30 -52.65
CA GLU A 28 -4.36 15.12 -53.05
C GLU A 28 -4.67 14.16 -51.88
N TRP A 29 -4.66 14.68 -50.65
CA TRP A 29 -4.97 13.91 -49.45
C TRP A 29 -6.48 13.71 -49.32
N CYS A 30 -6.93 12.47 -49.41
CA CYS A 30 -8.35 12.12 -49.31
C CYS A 30 -8.58 11.18 -48.11
N LYS A 31 -9.24 11.69 -47.06
CA LYS A 31 -9.54 10.92 -45.84
C LYS A 31 -10.31 9.62 -46.12
N PRO A 32 -11.41 9.60 -46.91
CA PRO A 32 -12.09 8.35 -47.27
C PRO A 32 -11.17 7.33 -47.94
N CYS A 33 -10.31 7.75 -48.87
CA CYS A 33 -9.36 6.84 -49.54
C CYS A 33 -8.35 6.28 -48.54
N LEU A 34 -7.78 7.15 -47.70
CA LEU A 34 -6.83 6.74 -46.66
C LEU A 34 -7.45 5.73 -45.70
N VAL A 35 -8.67 5.97 -45.22
CA VAL A 35 -9.39 5.05 -44.33
C VAL A 35 -9.67 3.71 -45.01
N ASN A 36 -10.02 3.72 -46.29
CA ASN A 36 -10.23 2.49 -47.05
C ASN A 36 -8.92 1.70 -47.24
N ASP A 37 -7.82 2.38 -47.53
CA ASP A 37 -6.49 1.78 -47.64
C ASP A 37 -6.05 1.14 -46.30
N LEU A 38 -6.30 1.81 -45.18
CA LEU A 38 -6.02 1.28 -43.85
C LEU A 38 -6.88 0.04 -43.54
N LYS A 39 -8.19 0.11 -43.79
CA LYS A 39 -9.11 -1.03 -43.61
C LYS A 39 -8.70 -2.26 -44.42
N GLY A 40 -8.22 -2.06 -45.64
CA GLY A 40 -7.71 -3.14 -46.50
C GLY A 40 -6.45 -3.83 -45.92
N ASN A 41 -5.76 -3.18 -45.00
CA ASN A 41 -4.50 -3.65 -44.41
C ASN A 41 -4.61 -4.04 -42.93
N PHE A 42 -5.80 -4.06 -42.32
CA PHE A 42 -5.98 -4.37 -40.89
C PHE A 42 -5.34 -5.69 -40.46
N SER A 43 -5.31 -6.70 -41.32
CA SER A 43 -4.64 -7.98 -41.04
C SER A 43 -3.12 -7.87 -40.85
N ASN A 44 -2.50 -6.78 -41.28
CA ASN A 44 -1.05 -6.58 -41.18
C ASN A 44 -0.62 -6.09 -39.78
N TRP A 45 -1.56 -5.60 -38.97
CA TRP A 45 -1.29 -5.06 -37.62
C TRP A 45 -1.93 -5.88 -36.50
N THR A 46 -2.06 -7.21 -36.69
CA THR A 46 -2.60 -8.07 -35.64
C THR A 46 -1.55 -8.39 -34.57
N SER A 47 -1.99 -8.29 -33.32
CA SER A 47 -1.25 -8.62 -32.11
C SER A 47 -1.57 -10.02 -31.57
N GLU A 48 -2.43 -10.77 -32.27
CA GLU A 48 -3.09 -12.00 -31.76
C GLU A 48 -4.01 -11.73 -30.55
N ASN A 49 -4.27 -10.46 -30.23
CA ASN A 49 -5.16 -10.04 -29.14
C ASN A 49 -6.26 -9.12 -29.67
N GLU A 50 -7.49 -9.64 -29.74
CA GLU A 50 -8.64 -8.94 -30.31
C GLU A 50 -8.88 -7.55 -29.69
N LYS A 51 -8.67 -7.38 -28.37
CA LYS A 51 -8.88 -6.09 -27.70
C LYS A 51 -7.86 -5.04 -28.13
N ILE A 52 -6.60 -5.46 -28.29
CA ILE A 52 -5.52 -4.57 -28.75
C ILE A 52 -5.73 -4.24 -30.23
N ASP A 53 -6.08 -5.23 -31.04
CA ASP A 53 -6.35 -5.06 -32.47
C ASP A 53 -7.50 -4.08 -32.69
N ASN A 54 -8.59 -4.22 -31.93
CA ASN A 54 -9.72 -3.29 -31.96
C ASN A 54 -9.30 -1.86 -31.58
N TYR A 55 -8.50 -1.70 -30.53
CA TYR A 55 -7.99 -0.38 -30.12
C TYR A 55 -7.10 0.25 -31.21
N ILE A 56 -6.22 -0.53 -31.84
CA ILE A 56 -5.38 -0.05 -32.95
C ILE A 56 -6.25 0.43 -34.11
N GLN A 57 -7.26 -0.35 -34.50
CA GLN A 57 -8.21 0.03 -35.56
C GLN A 57 -8.96 1.32 -35.20
N GLU A 58 -9.46 1.46 -33.98
CA GLU A 58 -10.10 2.70 -33.51
C GLU A 58 -9.16 3.91 -33.61
N MET A 59 -7.89 3.76 -33.27
CA MET A 59 -6.89 4.83 -33.37
C MET A 59 -6.58 5.18 -34.83
N GLN A 60 -6.45 4.20 -35.71
CA GLN A 60 -6.24 4.40 -37.14
C GLN A 60 -7.43 5.15 -37.80
N LEU A 61 -8.65 4.89 -37.36
CA LEU A 61 -9.86 5.57 -37.86
C LEU A 61 -10.01 7.02 -37.37
N LYS A 62 -9.24 7.44 -36.36
CA LYS A 62 -9.25 8.83 -35.83
C LYS A 62 -8.37 9.80 -36.63
N ILE A 63 -7.68 9.34 -37.67
CA ILE A 63 -6.86 10.20 -38.53
C ILE A 63 -7.71 11.28 -39.21
N ASN A 64 -7.29 12.54 -39.05
CA ASN A 64 -7.98 13.73 -39.56
C ASN A 64 -7.06 14.68 -40.33
N ASN A 65 -5.74 14.49 -40.26
CA ASN A 65 -4.76 15.32 -40.95
C ASN A 65 -3.71 14.45 -41.68
N PRO A 66 -3.16 14.90 -42.82
CA PRO A 66 -2.02 14.24 -43.46
C PRO A 66 -0.77 14.08 -42.57
N ASN A 67 -0.63 14.92 -41.53
CA ASN A 67 0.49 14.83 -40.58
C ASN A 67 0.20 13.89 -39.40
N ASP A 68 -1.01 13.35 -39.28
CA ASP A 68 -1.33 12.38 -38.23
C ASP A 68 -0.55 11.09 -38.46
N MET A 69 -0.04 10.51 -37.38
CA MET A 69 0.70 9.26 -37.43
C MET A 69 -0.29 8.09 -37.44
N VAL A 70 0.03 7.06 -38.24
CA VAL A 70 -0.71 5.79 -38.18
C VAL A 70 -0.27 5.06 -36.91
N PHE A 71 -1.23 4.70 -36.06
CA PHE A 71 -0.98 3.89 -34.88
C PHE A 71 -0.87 2.42 -35.30
N GLU A 72 0.22 1.73 -34.96
CA GLU A 72 0.53 0.40 -35.48
C GLU A 72 0.76 -0.63 -34.34
N TRP A 73 0.42 -1.89 -34.61
CA TRP A 73 1.12 -3.00 -33.95
C TRP A 73 2.47 -3.18 -34.64
N ILE A 74 3.55 -3.17 -33.85
CA ILE A 74 4.91 -3.22 -34.38
C ILE A 74 5.56 -4.51 -33.90
N PRO A 75 5.85 -5.47 -34.79
CA PRO A 75 6.56 -6.69 -34.43
C PRO A 75 7.91 -6.39 -33.76
N TYR A 76 8.23 -7.05 -32.65
CA TYR A 76 9.42 -6.71 -31.86
C TYR A 76 10.74 -6.84 -32.61
N ASN A 77 10.81 -7.76 -33.58
CA ASN A 77 11.98 -7.96 -34.45
C ASN A 77 12.29 -6.78 -35.39
N GLN A 78 11.42 -5.77 -35.43
CA GLN A 78 11.62 -4.52 -36.17
C GLN A 78 12.56 -3.54 -35.47
N PHE A 79 12.86 -3.76 -34.18
CA PHE A 79 13.74 -2.88 -33.42
C PHE A 79 15.19 -3.38 -33.43
N ASN A 80 16.09 -2.53 -33.92
CA ASN A 80 17.53 -2.71 -33.87
C ASN A 80 18.17 -1.79 -32.84
N ASN A 81 19.41 -2.12 -32.44
CA ASN A 81 20.25 -1.25 -31.61
C ASN A 81 19.51 -0.75 -30.36
N ILE A 82 18.77 -1.63 -29.69
CA ILE A 82 18.07 -1.29 -28.45
C ILE A 82 19.13 -0.95 -27.41
N ARG A 83 19.17 0.31 -26.98
CA ARG A 83 20.09 0.84 -25.97
C ARG A 83 19.29 1.33 -24.77
N GLU A 84 19.73 0.94 -23.58
CA GLU A 84 19.18 1.48 -22.35
C GLU A 84 19.74 2.89 -22.14
N ASP A 85 18.88 3.90 -22.20
CA ASP A 85 19.28 5.27 -21.87
C ASP A 85 19.22 5.43 -20.35
N VAL A 86 20.26 4.98 -19.65
CA VAL A 86 20.41 5.17 -18.21
C VAL A 86 20.84 6.61 -17.95
N LYS A 87 19.87 7.52 -17.82
CA LYS A 87 20.09 8.85 -17.26
C LYS A 87 18.93 9.27 -16.35
N GLY A 88 19.04 8.86 -15.10
CA GLY A 88 18.17 9.27 -14.00
C GLY A 88 17.83 8.06 -13.14
N GLY A 89 17.99 8.16 -11.81
CA GLY A 89 17.69 7.10 -10.84
C GLY A 89 16.20 6.80 -10.69
N ASP A 90 15.41 6.98 -11.76
CA ASP A 90 13.99 6.72 -11.83
C ASP A 90 13.78 5.43 -12.64
N SER A 91 13.08 4.48 -12.05
CA SER A 91 12.90 3.08 -12.47
C SER A 91 12.14 2.87 -13.80
N SER A 92 11.76 3.95 -14.50
CA SER A 92 11.14 3.83 -15.83
C SER A 92 12.20 3.64 -16.91
N LYS A 93 12.57 2.36 -17.14
CA LYS A 93 13.56 1.96 -18.15
C LYS A 93 13.04 2.24 -19.57
N VAL A 94 13.24 3.46 -20.06
CA VAL A 94 13.01 3.79 -21.47
C VAL A 94 14.27 3.47 -22.25
N CYS A 95 14.12 2.67 -23.29
CA CYS A 95 15.22 2.34 -24.20
C CYS A 95 15.07 3.13 -25.50
N SER A 96 16.17 3.53 -26.14
CA SER A 96 16.14 3.98 -27.52
C SER A 96 16.40 2.81 -28.47
N ALA A 97 15.77 2.84 -29.65
CA ALA A 97 15.96 1.84 -30.69
C ALA A 97 15.83 2.46 -32.09
N ILE A 98 16.23 1.70 -33.10
CA ILE A 98 15.97 2.01 -34.52
C ILE A 98 14.85 1.09 -34.99
N TRP A 99 13.73 1.66 -35.43
CA TRP A 99 12.66 0.92 -36.09
C TRP A 99 12.96 0.84 -37.60
N LYS A 100 13.29 -0.36 -38.10
CA LYS A 100 13.74 -0.59 -39.48
C LYS A 100 12.72 -0.15 -40.52
N ASP A 101 11.50 -0.70 -40.43
CA ASP A 101 10.42 -0.33 -41.34
C ASP A 101 9.96 1.12 -41.09
N GLY A 102 10.05 1.58 -39.84
CA GLY A 102 9.67 2.92 -39.45
C GLY A 102 8.17 3.20 -39.60
N PRO A 103 7.73 4.40 -39.16
CA PRO A 103 6.32 4.75 -39.15
C PRO A 103 5.77 4.95 -40.56
N LEU A 104 4.51 4.56 -40.72
CA LEU A 104 3.73 4.88 -41.91
C LEU A 104 3.20 6.33 -41.82
N SER A 105 3.49 7.16 -42.83
CA SER A 105 3.01 8.54 -42.93
C SER A 105 2.62 8.91 -44.36
N TYR A 106 1.82 9.97 -44.52
CA TYR A 106 1.44 10.44 -45.85
C TYR A 106 2.61 11.19 -46.51
N SER A 107 3.02 10.72 -47.68
CA SER A 107 4.03 11.39 -48.51
C SER A 107 3.36 12.39 -49.44
N TYR A 108 3.69 13.68 -49.31
CA TYR A 108 3.22 14.71 -50.24
C TYR A 108 3.82 14.58 -51.65
N VAL A 109 4.94 13.85 -51.79
CA VAL A 109 5.59 13.61 -53.08
C VAL A 109 4.92 12.46 -53.81
N GLU A 110 4.70 11.35 -53.10
CA GLU A 110 4.10 10.15 -53.69
C GLU A 110 2.56 10.16 -53.62
N LYS A 111 1.97 11.10 -52.88
CA LYS A 111 0.53 11.27 -52.64
C LYS A 111 -0.15 10.00 -52.12
N LYS A 112 0.57 9.27 -51.29
CA LYS A 112 0.12 8.02 -50.67
C LYS A 112 0.84 7.79 -49.34
N LEU A 113 0.39 6.78 -48.60
CA LEU A 113 1.12 6.31 -47.43
C LEU A 113 2.47 5.69 -47.84
N ALA A 114 3.53 6.15 -47.19
CA ALA A 114 4.89 5.67 -47.36
C ALA A 114 5.56 5.50 -45.99
N ARG A 115 6.52 4.58 -45.90
CA ARG A 115 7.26 4.34 -44.67
C ARG A 115 8.50 5.23 -44.57
N VAL A 116 8.74 5.76 -43.38
CA VAL A 116 9.97 6.51 -43.06
C VAL A 116 10.97 5.56 -42.39
N LEU A 117 11.82 4.93 -43.20
CA LEU A 117 12.76 3.89 -42.75
C LEU A 117 13.72 4.35 -41.65
N ASP A 118 14.21 3.38 -40.88
CA ASP A 118 15.27 3.52 -39.86
C ASP A 118 15.03 4.65 -38.86
N LYS A 119 13.75 4.89 -38.51
CA LYS A 119 13.39 5.95 -37.57
C LYS A 119 13.87 5.59 -36.17
N LYS A 120 14.58 6.53 -35.53
CA LYS A 120 14.91 6.42 -34.11
C LYS A 120 13.63 6.58 -33.29
N VAL A 121 13.38 5.64 -32.38
CA VAL A 121 12.21 5.60 -31.49
C VAL A 121 12.63 5.42 -30.04
N ALA A 122 11.74 5.76 -29.13
CA ALA A 122 11.86 5.42 -27.73
C ALA A 122 10.85 4.33 -27.37
N LEU A 123 11.27 3.37 -26.55
CA LEU A 123 10.51 2.20 -26.15
C LEU A 123 10.25 2.29 -24.64
N LYS A 124 9.01 2.61 -24.26
CA LYS A 124 8.58 2.53 -22.86
C LYS A 124 8.01 1.14 -22.60
N ARG A 125 8.70 0.37 -21.77
CA ARG A 125 8.20 -0.94 -21.35
C ARG A 125 7.12 -0.79 -20.29
N LEU A 126 6.03 -1.55 -20.42
CA LEU A 126 4.93 -1.65 -19.47
C LEU A 126 4.93 -3.07 -18.89
N CYS A 127 5.58 -3.23 -17.74
CA CYS A 127 5.74 -4.51 -17.05
C CYS A 127 4.47 -4.89 -16.27
N ASN A 128 4.34 -6.16 -15.85
CA ASN A 128 3.20 -6.67 -15.05
C ASN A 128 1.79 -6.63 -15.65
N LEU A 129 1.58 -6.03 -16.83
CA LEU A 129 0.23 -5.90 -17.39
C LEU A 129 -0.18 -7.03 -18.37
N GLN A 130 0.64 -8.07 -18.45
CA GLN A 130 0.45 -9.21 -19.37
C GLN A 130 -0.89 -9.90 -19.13
N ASN A 131 -1.29 -10.01 -17.86
CA ASN A 131 -2.52 -10.66 -17.43
C ASN A 131 -3.70 -9.68 -17.28
N ASN A 132 -3.48 -8.37 -17.49
CA ASN A 132 -4.51 -7.34 -17.35
C ASN A 132 -4.50 -6.36 -18.52
N ILE A 133 -5.00 -6.84 -19.67
CA ILE A 133 -5.13 -6.05 -20.90
C ILE A 133 -5.96 -4.77 -20.68
N GLY A 134 -6.94 -4.79 -19.77
CA GLY A 134 -7.77 -3.62 -19.48
C GLY A 134 -6.98 -2.49 -18.84
N GLU A 135 -6.15 -2.81 -17.85
CA GLU A 135 -5.26 -1.83 -17.19
C GLU A 135 -4.18 -1.32 -18.15
N PHE A 136 -3.61 -2.23 -18.96
CA PHE A 136 -2.71 -1.85 -20.06
C PHE A 136 -3.34 -0.82 -21.00
N LEU A 137 -4.52 -1.09 -21.55
CA LEU A 137 -5.18 -0.17 -22.47
C LEU A 137 -5.53 1.16 -21.81
N ASN A 138 -5.97 1.16 -20.54
CA ASN A 138 -6.21 2.39 -19.79
C ASN A 138 -4.94 3.24 -19.69
N GLU A 139 -3.79 2.61 -19.45
CA GLU A 139 -2.51 3.31 -19.44
C GLU A 139 -2.17 3.88 -20.82
N VAL A 140 -2.31 3.08 -21.89
CA VAL A 140 -2.11 3.56 -23.28
C VAL A 140 -3.01 4.76 -23.61
N ILE A 141 -4.28 4.72 -23.19
CA ILE A 141 -5.24 5.82 -23.39
C ILE A 141 -4.81 7.06 -22.62
N ASN A 142 -4.43 6.91 -21.34
CA ASN A 142 -3.94 8.01 -20.52
C ASN A 142 -2.68 8.64 -21.12
N PHE A 143 -1.78 7.84 -21.69
CA PHE A 143 -0.63 8.36 -22.42
C PHE A 143 -1.02 9.10 -23.68
N SER A 144 -1.89 8.53 -24.50
CA SER A 144 -2.32 9.09 -25.77
C SER A 144 -3.00 10.46 -25.60
N ASN A 145 -3.81 10.61 -24.54
CA ASN A 145 -4.48 11.88 -24.22
C ASN A 145 -3.50 12.98 -23.82
N ASN A 146 -2.39 12.62 -23.17
CA ASN A 146 -1.38 13.56 -22.68
C ASN A 146 -0.25 13.82 -23.69
N ASN A 147 -0.03 12.91 -24.64
CA ASN A 147 1.10 12.93 -25.57
C ASN A 147 0.68 12.52 -26.99
N PRO A 148 0.60 13.45 -27.96
CA PRO A 148 0.03 13.17 -29.28
C PRO A 148 0.98 12.44 -30.27
N LYS A 149 2.07 11.82 -29.80
CA LYS A 149 3.12 11.26 -30.69
C LYS A 149 3.56 9.85 -30.30
N ILE A 150 2.58 8.96 -30.20
CA ILE A 150 2.78 7.51 -30.02
C ILE A 150 2.64 6.85 -31.38
N TYR A 151 3.64 6.07 -31.77
CA TYR A 151 3.62 5.32 -33.03
C TYR A 151 2.81 4.03 -32.94
N GLY A 152 2.77 3.42 -31.76
CA GLY A 152 2.07 2.16 -31.62
C GLY A 152 2.46 1.36 -30.39
N ILE A 153 2.10 0.09 -30.46
CA ILE A 153 2.31 -0.92 -29.42
C ILE A 153 3.19 -2.03 -30.00
N SER A 154 4.05 -2.59 -29.16
CA SER A 154 4.77 -3.83 -29.41
C SER A 154 4.69 -4.74 -28.18
N GLN A 155 5.18 -5.98 -28.30
CA GLN A 155 5.35 -6.89 -27.19
C GLN A 155 6.69 -7.60 -27.28
N ASN A 156 7.44 -7.60 -26.19
CA ASN A 156 8.67 -8.37 -26.11
C ASN A 156 8.35 -9.89 -26.13
N PRO A 157 8.89 -10.67 -27.06
CA PRO A 157 8.55 -12.09 -27.20
C PRO A 157 9.06 -12.94 -26.04
N ASP A 158 10.16 -12.55 -25.40
CA ASP A 158 10.80 -13.28 -24.30
C ASP A 158 10.12 -12.98 -22.96
N THR A 159 9.91 -11.68 -22.67
CA THR A 159 9.34 -11.27 -21.38
C THR A 159 7.83 -11.23 -21.40
N LYS A 160 7.19 -11.16 -22.57
CA LYS A 160 5.76 -10.89 -22.80
C LYS A 160 5.28 -9.52 -22.37
N ASP A 161 6.18 -8.63 -21.96
CA ASP A 161 5.84 -7.25 -21.60
C ASP A 161 5.41 -6.46 -22.83
N TYR A 162 4.36 -5.66 -22.68
CA TYR A 162 3.97 -4.71 -23.70
C TYR A 162 4.91 -3.51 -23.71
N ILE A 163 5.04 -2.89 -24.87
CA ILE A 163 5.94 -1.77 -25.12
C ILE A 163 5.16 -0.70 -25.86
N LEU A 164 5.21 0.53 -25.35
CA LEU A 164 4.79 1.72 -26.09
C LEU A 164 5.95 2.25 -26.93
N VAL A 165 5.67 2.48 -28.21
CA VAL A 165 6.65 2.98 -29.18
C VAL A 165 6.40 4.47 -29.40
N LEU A 166 7.38 5.29 -29.03
CA LEU A 166 7.25 6.74 -28.93
C LEU A 166 8.20 7.46 -29.89
N HIS A 167 7.81 8.66 -30.31
CA HIS A 167 8.68 9.54 -31.09
C HIS A 167 9.92 9.98 -30.29
N SER A 168 11.12 9.71 -30.81
CA SER A 168 12.39 9.94 -30.07
C SER A 168 12.77 11.42 -29.89
N GLU A 169 12.45 12.30 -30.84
CA GLU A 169 12.88 13.72 -30.80
C GLU A 169 12.09 14.58 -29.79
N HIS A 170 11.15 13.98 -29.06
CA HIS A 170 10.38 14.66 -28.02
C HIS A 170 10.75 14.24 -26.60
N PHE A 171 11.89 13.57 -26.41
CA PHE A 171 12.48 13.27 -25.10
C PHE A 171 12.97 14.53 -24.36
N ASP A 172 12.13 15.56 -24.30
CA ASP A 172 12.32 16.75 -23.50
C ASP A 172 11.98 16.46 -22.03
N GLN A 173 12.43 17.34 -21.15
CA GLN A 173 12.24 17.25 -19.70
C GLN A 173 10.77 17.07 -19.26
N ARG A 174 9.82 17.51 -20.09
CA ARG A 174 8.37 17.27 -19.90
C ARG A 174 7.98 15.81 -20.04
N LEU A 175 8.51 15.09 -21.04
CA LEU A 175 8.26 13.66 -21.19
C LEU A 175 8.92 12.86 -20.06
N GLN A 176 10.11 13.25 -19.61
CA GLN A 176 10.73 12.63 -18.42
C GLN A 176 9.80 12.72 -17.21
N ASN A 177 9.29 13.91 -16.90
CA ASN A 177 8.36 14.10 -15.79
C ASN A 177 7.04 13.33 -15.97
N ILE A 178 6.47 13.31 -17.18
CA ILE A 178 5.25 12.54 -17.46
C ILE A 178 5.51 11.04 -17.31
N MET A 179 6.64 10.55 -17.83
CA MET A 179 7.03 9.14 -17.77
C MET A 179 7.39 8.68 -16.35
N SER A 180 7.88 9.59 -15.50
CA SER A 180 8.05 9.40 -14.05
C SER A 180 6.72 9.45 -13.27
N SER A 181 5.71 10.19 -13.76
CA SER A 181 4.42 10.38 -13.07
C SER A 181 3.32 9.38 -13.46
N SER A 182 3.39 8.80 -14.66
CA SER A 182 2.50 7.74 -15.13
C SER A 182 2.89 6.44 -14.44
N SER A 183 2.02 5.91 -13.58
CA SER A 183 2.06 4.58 -12.94
C SER A 183 3.46 3.96 -12.88
N GLN A 184 4.12 4.11 -11.74
CA GLN A 184 5.41 3.51 -11.38
C GLN A 184 5.34 1.98 -11.53
N ILE A 185 5.44 1.50 -12.76
CA ILE A 185 5.45 0.08 -13.10
C ILE A 185 6.91 -0.33 -13.13
N HIS A 186 7.34 -0.90 -12.00
CA HIS A 186 8.73 -1.25 -11.75
C HIS A 186 9.07 -2.54 -12.51
N CYS A 187 9.94 -2.40 -13.49
CA CYS A 187 10.36 -3.51 -14.35
C CYS A 187 11.49 -4.37 -13.75
N GLU A 188 11.84 -4.17 -12.48
CA GLU A 188 12.86 -4.96 -11.81
C GLU A 188 12.28 -6.24 -11.24
N ARG A 189 12.97 -7.35 -11.49
CA ARG A 189 12.57 -8.69 -11.07
C ARG A 189 13.41 -9.14 -9.89
N CYS A 190 12.78 -9.80 -8.94
CA CYS A 190 13.46 -10.43 -7.81
C CYS A 190 14.30 -11.60 -8.30
N GLU A 191 15.62 -11.56 -8.07
CA GLU A 191 16.54 -12.62 -8.49
C GLU A 191 16.19 -14.00 -7.92
N LYS A 192 15.53 -14.04 -6.75
CA LYS A 192 15.18 -15.28 -6.05
C LYS A 192 13.98 -15.99 -6.67
N CYS A 193 13.04 -15.25 -7.27
CA CYS A 193 11.78 -15.84 -7.76
C CYS A 193 11.32 -15.42 -9.15
N GLY A 194 12.00 -14.47 -9.80
CA GLY A 194 11.67 -13.96 -11.13
C GLY A 194 10.48 -13.00 -11.19
N GLU A 195 9.72 -12.86 -10.10
CA GLU A 195 8.57 -11.95 -10.01
C GLU A 195 9.01 -10.49 -9.92
N TYR A 196 8.20 -9.58 -10.44
CA TYR A 196 8.47 -8.15 -10.37
C TYR A 196 8.31 -7.59 -8.95
N TYR A 197 9.13 -6.58 -8.62
CA TYR A 197 8.96 -5.79 -7.40
C TYR A 197 7.75 -4.86 -7.53
N GLU A 198 7.04 -4.67 -6.40
CA GLU A 198 5.85 -3.80 -6.34
C GLU A 198 6.21 -2.30 -6.26
N ASN A 199 7.40 -1.96 -5.76
CA ASN A 199 7.88 -0.57 -5.64
C ASN A 199 9.42 -0.47 -5.58
N ASP A 200 9.97 0.74 -5.78
CA ASP A 200 11.42 1.00 -5.74
C ASP A 200 12.06 0.78 -4.36
N LEU A 201 11.31 0.97 -3.26
CA LEU A 201 11.80 0.67 -1.91
C LEU A 201 12.07 -0.83 -1.76
N ASN A 202 11.23 -1.66 -2.37
CA ASN A 202 11.35 -3.11 -2.37
C ASN A 202 12.54 -3.57 -3.23
N VAL A 203 12.81 -2.89 -4.34
CA VAL A 203 14.02 -3.08 -5.15
C VAL A 203 15.28 -2.82 -4.32
N GLY A 204 15.43 -1.62 -3.76
CA GLY A 204 16.63 -1.23 -3.03
C GLY A 204 16.87 -2.07 -1.77
N SER A 205 15.80 -2.57 -1.15
CA SER A 205 15.86 -3.47 0.00
C SER A 205 15.94 -4.97 -0.34
N GLU A 206 15.80 -5.32 -1.63
CA GLU A 206 15.57 -6.67 -2.15
C GLU A 206 14.43 -7.43 -1.44
N TRP A 207 13.47 -6.71 -0.86
CA TRP A 207 12.31 -7.31 -0.21
C TRP A 207 11.27 -7.70 -1.27
N CYS A 208 10.88 -8.97 -1.29
CA CYS A 208 9.89 -9.48 -2.25
C CYS A 208 8.75 -10.15 -1.49
N LYS A 209 7.53 -9.62 -1.63
CA LYS A 209 6.30 -10.15 -1.04
C LYS A 209 6.05 -11.60 -1.41
N THR A 210 6.22 -11.95 -2.69
CA THR A 210 6.09 -13.34 -3.16
C THR A 210 7.11 -14.27 -2.50
N CYS A 211 8.36 -13.82 -2.32
CA CYS A 211 9.36 -14.60 -1.58
C CYS A 211 9.00 -14.74 -0.10
N LEU A 212 8.48 -13.69 0.54
CA LEU A 212 7.99 -13.73 1.92
C LEU A 212 6.87 -14.77 2.06
N VAL A 213 5.84 -14.71 1.22
CA VAL A 213 4.71 -15.65 1.25
C VAL A 213 5.19 -17.09 1.06
N LYS A 214 6.08 -17.33 0.09
CA LYS A 214 6.71 -18.66 -0.12
C LYS A 214 7.47 -19.13 1.13
N TYR A 215 8.23 -18.24 1.76
CA TYR A 215 8.95 -18.56 3.00
C TYR A 215 8.00 -18.89 4.15
N LEU A 216 6.96 -18.08 4.39
CA LEU A 216 6.00 -18.29 5.46
C LEU A 216 5.26 -19.61 5.28
N ARG A 217 4.78 -19.90 4.05
CA ARG A 217 4.13 -21.17 3.72
C ARG A 217 5.04 -22.37 3.99
N LYS A 218 6.32 -22.30 3.60
CA LYS A 218 7.30 -23.36 3.85
C LYS A 218 7.57 -23.59 5.34
N ASN A 219 7.50 -22.55 6.16
CA ASN A 219 7.83 -22.60 7.59
C ASN A 219 6.60 -22.63 8.50
N PHE A 220 5.38 -22.70 7.95
CA PHE A 220 4.14 -22.62 8.71
C PHE A 220 3.99 -23.73 9.77
N ALA A 221 4.58 -24.90 9.54
CA ALA A 221 4.61 -26.00 10.50
C ALA A 221 5.23 -25.62 11.87
N ASN A 222 6.07 -24.59 11.92
CA ASN A 222 6.66 -24.09 13.17
C ASN A 222 5.79 -23.01 13.85
N MET A 223 4.72 -22.57 13.19
CA MET A 223 3.86 -21.44 13.58
C MET A 223 2.37 -21.84 13.68
N THR A 224 2.06 -23.14 13.62
CA THR A 224 0.70 -23.65 13.82
C THR A 224 0.35 -23.68 15.30
N SER A 225 -0.89 -23.31 15.60
CA SER A 225 -1.51 -23.44 16.92
C SER A 225 -2.07 -24.85 17.18
N GLY A 226 -2.25 -25.65 16.11
CA GLY A 226 -3.04 -26.88 16.13
C GLY A 226 -4.56 -26.65 16.09
N ASN A 227 -5.03 -25.39 16.04
CA ASN A 227 -6.42 -25.02 15.89
C ASN A 227 -6.65 -24.40 14.50
N GLU A 228 -7.49 -25.03 13.68
CA GLU A 228 -7.75 -24.61 12.30
C GLU A 228 -8.24 -23.16 12.18
N LYS A 229 -9.12 -22.70 13.08
CA LYS A 229 -9.64 -21.32 13.05
C LYS A 229 -8.52 -20.29 13.30
N ILE A 230 -7.64 -20.58 14.25
CA ILE A 230 -6.51 -19.69 14.60
C ILE A 230 -5.47 -19.71 13.49
N ASP A 231 -5.18 -20.88 12.94
CA ASP A 231 -4.23 -21.03 11.84
C ASP A 231 -4.69 -20.29 10.58
N ASN A 232 -5.99 -20.34 10.28
CA ASN A 232 -6.60 -19.56 9.20
C ASN A 232 -6.45 -18.05 9.45
N LEU A 233 -6.70 -17.56 10.66
CA LEU A 233 -6.47 -16.15 11.02
C LEU A 233 -4.99 -15.76 10.85
N ILE A 234 -4.05 -16.62 11.26
CA ILE A 234 -2.62 -16.34 11.11
C ILE A 234 -2.26 -16.14 9.64
N GLN A 235 -2.72 -17.03 8.75
CA GLN A 235 -2.50 -16.91 7.31
C GLN A 235 -3.15 -15.65 6.73
N GLU A 236 -4.37 -15.33 7.17
CA GLU A 236 -5.06 -14.10 6.77
C GLU A 236 -4.25 -12.86 7.17
N MET A 237 -3.76 -12.79 8.41
CA MET A 237 -2.95 -11.67 8.90
C MET A 237 -1.60 -11.57 8.18
N GLN A 238 -0.97 -12.69 7.85
CA GLN A 238 0.27 -12.72 7.06
C GLN A 238 0.06 -12.25 5.62
N SER A 239 -1.12 -12.48 5.04
CA SER A 239 -1.48 -12.01 3.69
C SER A 239 -1.59 -10.48 3.59
N LYS A 240 -1.86 -9.81 4.72
CA LYS A 240 -1.98 -8.35 4.84
C LYS A 240 -0.63 -7.62 4.90
N ILE A 241 0.49 -8.35 4.91
CA ILE A 241 1.83 -7.76 4.91
C ILE A 241 2.11 -7.15 3.54
N ASP A 242 2.46 -5.87 3.53
CA ASP A 242 2.65 -5.11 2.29
C ASP A 242 4.00 -4.38 2.24
N GLY A 243 4.78 -4.45 3.32
CA GLY A 243 6.11 -3.88 3.33
C GLY A 243 7.13 -4.61 4.21
N PRO A 244 8.43 -4.35 3.98
CA PRO A 244 9.53 -4.94 4.75
C PRO A 244 9.51 -4.61 6.24
N SER A 245 8.87 -3.49 6.64
CA SER A 245 8.72 -3.13 8.04
C SER A 245 7.63 -3.89 8.77
N ASP A 246 6.64 -4.45 8.05
CA ASP A 246 5.43 -5.00 8.66
C ASP A 246 5.70 -6.21 9.55
N ILE A 247 4.81 -6.42 10.50
CA ILE A 247 4.91 -7.49 11.47
C ILE A 247 4.50 -8.81 10.83
N VAL A 248 5.36 -9.82 10.95
CA VAL A 248 4.96 -11.20 10.71
C VAL A 248 4.16 -11.70 11.90
N PHE A 249 2.84 -11.75 11.72
CA PHE A 249 1.92 -12.31 12.72
C PHE A 249 2.10 -13.83 12.83
N GLU A 250 2.22 -14.34 14.05
CA GLU A 250 2.49 -15.77 14.27
C GLU A 250 1.88 -16.32 15.57
N TRP A 251 1.76 -17.65 15.64
CA TRP A 251 1.56 -18.34 16.91
C TRP A 251 2.86 -18.38 17.70
N ILE A 252 2.80 -17.95 18.97
CA ILE A 252 3.96 -17.89 19.85
C ILE A 252 3.75 -18.88 20.98
N GLN A 253 4.66 -19.85 21.09
CA GLN A 253 4.62 -20.84 22.17
C GLN A 253 4.80 -20.14 23.52
N TYR A 254 3.95 -20.45 24.51
CA TYR A 254 3.95 -19.77 25.80
C TYR A 254 5.30 -19.83 26.53
N ASN A 255 6.04 -20.93 26.35
CA ASN A 255 7.38 -21.12 26.93
C ASN A 255 8.45 -20.13 26.42
N GLN A 256 8.12 -19.34 25.39
CA GLN A 256 8.98 -18.29 24.86
C GLN A 256 8.97 -17.03 25.74
N PHE A 257 8.02 -16.89 26.66
CA PHE A 257 7.91 -15.73 27.55
C PHE A 257 8.64 -15.94 28.87
N ASN A 258 9.48 -14.97 29.23
CA ASN A 258 10.21 -14.90 30.49
C ASN A 258 9.83 -13.63 31.26
N ASN A 259 10.14 -13.61 32.56
CA ASN A 259 9.99 -12.43 33.41
C ASN A 259 8.57 -11.83 33.31
N ILE A 260 7.55 -12.70 33.31
CA ILE A 260 6.15 -12.29 33.25
C ILE A 260 5.82 -11.54 34.54
N ARG A 261 5.42 -10.27 34.42
CA ARG A 261 5.05 -9.39 35.54
C ARG A 261 3.68 -8.79 35.26
N GLU A 262 2.82 -8.79 36.27
CA GLU A 262 1.48 -8.19 36.16
C GLU A 262 1.61 -6.67 36.23
N ASP A 263 1.13 -5.98 35.20
CA ASP A 263 1.23 -4.51 35.09
C ASP A 263 -0.12 -3.82 35.30
N VAL A 264 -1.21 -4.41 34.77
CA VAL A 264 -2.56 -3.84 34.88
C VAL A 264 -3.58 -4.95 35.13
N LYS A 265 -4.44 -4.72 36.13
CA LYS A 265 -5.59 -5.57 36.45
C LYS A 265 -6.86 -4.77 36.23
N ASP A 266 -7.57 -5.08 35.16
CA ASP A 266 -8.94 -4.61 34.92
C ASP A 266 -9.94 -5.73 35.27
N TYR A 267 -11.21 -5.40 35.45
CA TYR A 267 -12.28 -6.36 35.73
C TYR A 267 -12.53 -7.33 34.57
N SER A 268 -12.16 -6.96 33.33
CA SER A 268 -12.46 -7.72 32.10
C SER A 268 -11.27 -8.46 31.49
N TYR A 269 -10.02 -8.04 31.73
CA TYR A 269 -8.82 -8.71 31.22
C TYR A 269 -7.59 -8.41 32.10
N LYS A 270 -6.56 -9.25 31.99
CA LYS A 270 -5.27 -9.06 32.68
C LYS A 270 -4.18 -8.73 31.67
N VAL A 271 -3.34 -7.74 31.98
CA VAL A 271 -2.19 -7.39 31.14
C VAL A 271 -0.89 -7.62 31.91
N TYR A 272 0.01 -8.36 31.29
CA TYR A 272 1.35 -8.63 31.81
C TYR A 272 2.41 -8.03 30.89
N SER A 273 3.55 -7.62 31.42
CA SER A 273 4.76 -7.45 30.62
C SER A 273 5.59 -8.73 30.67
N ALA A 274 6.18 -9.10 29.54
CA ALA A 274 7.10 -10.23 29.44
C ALA A 274 8.26 -9.93 28.49
N ILE A 275 9.32 -10.74 28.60
CA ILE A 275 10.40 -10.82 27.61
C ILE A 275 10.14 -12.02 26.72
N TRP A 276 9.88 -11.78 25.44
CA TRP A 276 9.84 -12.82 24.42
C TRP A 276 11.26 -13.19 24.00
N LYS A 277 11.72 -14.39 24.37
CA LYS A 277 13.09 -14.88 24.13
C LYS A 277 13.45 -14.98 22.64
N GLY A 278 12.57 -15.60 21.85
CA GLY A 278 12.78 -15.79 20.42
C GLY A 278 12.64 -14.50 19.60
N GLY A 279 11.92 -13.51 20.12
CA GLY A 279 11.64 -12.25 19.45
C GLY A 279 10.82 -12.39 18.16
N PRO A 280 10.31 -11.27 17.61
CA PRO A 280 9.54 -11.28 16.37
C PRO A 280 10.41 -11.63 15.16
N LEU A 281 9.83 -12.33 14.19
CA LEU A 281 10.42 -12.46 12.87
C LEU A 281 10.29 -11.12 12.13
N SER A 282 11.40 -10.61 11.58
CA SER A 282 11.41 -9.35 10.82
C SER A 282 12.38 -9.41 9.65
N TYR A 283 12.14 -8.57 8.64
CA TYR A 283 13.07 -8.44 7.52
C TYR A 283 14.28 -7.59 7.91
N SER A 284 15.48 -8.14 7.74
CA SER A 284 16.73 -7.42 7.96
C SER A 284 17.19 -6.79 6.65
N TYR A 285 17.15 -5.46 6.55
CA TYR A 285 17.70 -4.72 5.41
C TYR A 285 19.20 -4.99 5.19
N PHE A 286 19.96 -5.15 6.27
CA PHE A 286 21.39 -5.44 6.18
C PHE A 286 21.68 -6.85 5.64
N LYS A 287 20.92 -7.86 6.09
CA LYS A 287 21.11 -9.26 5.68
C LYS A 287 20.26 -9.66 4.47
N LYS A 288 19.38 -8.77 4.00
CA LYS A 288 18.42 -8.96 2.90
C LYS A 288 17.61 -10.26 3.01
N LYS A 289 17.21 -10.59 4.24
CA LYS A 289 16.46 -11.81 4.58
C LYS A 289 15.68 -11.66 5.87
N LEU A 290 14.70 -12.53 6.05
CA LEU A 290 13.98 -12.68 7.32
C LEU A 290 14.90 -13.23 8.40
N THR A 291 14.88 -12.59 9.56
CA THR A 291 15.63 -13.00 10.74
C THR A 291 14.80 -12.76 12.00
N ARG A 292 14.99 -13.59 13.02
CA ARG A 292 14.43 -13.31 14.35
C ARG A 292 15.18 -12.14 14.98
N MET A 293 14.43 -11.15 15.45
CA MET A 293 15.01 -10.13 16.31
C MET A 293 15.45 -10.77 17.63
N PRO A 294 16.50 -10.24 18.29
CA PRO A 294 16.82 -10.62 19.66
C PRO A 294 15.63 -10.40 20.61
N SER A 295 15.76 -10.94 21.82
CA SER A 295 14.72 -10.89 22.84
C SER A 295 13.99 -9.54 22.92
N LYS A 296 12.65 -9.55 22.87
CA LYS A 296 11.83 -8.35 22.79
C LYS A 296 10.90 -8.24 24.00
N LYS A 297 10.81 -7.06 24.60
CA LYS A 297 9.79 -6.76 25.61
C LYS A 297 8.43 -6.62 24.94
N VAL A 298 7.42 -7.32 25.46
CA VAL A 298 6.05 -7.37 24.92
C VAL A 298 5.02 -7.19 26.03
N ALA A 299 3.80 -6.80 25.64
CA ALA A 299 2.62 -6.84 26.51
C ALA A 299 1.80 -8.09 26.18
N LEU A 300 1.33 -8.79 27.21
CA LEU A 300 0.49 -9.98 27.10
C LEU A 300 -0.90 -9.64 27.64
N LYS A 301 -1.88 -9.45 26.75
CA LYS A 301 -3.29 -9.24 27.13
C LYS A 301 -3.98 -10.60 27.18
N CYS A 302 -4.24 -11.09 28.38
CA CYS A 302 -4.91 -12.36 28.64
C CYS A 302 -6.42 -12.15 28.69
N LEU A 303 -7.15 -12.88 27.85
CA LEU A 303 -8.59 -12.79 27.72
C LEU A 303 -9.24 -14.07 28.24
N ASN A 304 -9.98 -13.97 29.35
CA ASN A 304 -10.73 -15.09 29.92
C ASN A 304 -12.10 -15.19 29.23
N LEU A 305 -12.11 -15.81 28.04
CA LEU A 305 -13.29 -15.92 27.19
C LEU A 305 -13.99 -17.28 27.28
N GLN A 306 -13.78 -18.05 28.36
CA GLN A 306 -14.33 -19.41 28.52
C GLN A 306 -14.10 -20.32 27.28
N ASN A 307 -12.97 -20.15 26.59
CA ASN A 307 -12.63 -20.84 25.33
C ASN A 307 -13.50 -20.48 24.11
N ASN A 308 -14.22 -19.36 24.11
CA ASN A 308 -14.91 -18.85 22.91
C ASN A 308 -13.90 -18.26 21.91
N VAL A 309 -13.47 -19.11 20.97
CA VAL A 309 -12.52 -18.72 19.91
C VAL A 309 -13.09 -17.62 19.03
N ASP A 310 -14.38 -17.64 18.69
CA ASP A 310 -14.96 -16.69 17.74
C ASP A 310 -15.00 -15.26 18.30
N GLU A 311 -15.27 -15.11 19.61
CA GLU A 311 -15.18 -13.83 20.30
C GLU A 311 -13.74 -13.34 20.42
N PHE A 312 -12.80 -14.25 20.65
CA PHE A 312 -11.37 -13.94 20.67
C PHE A 312 -10.89 -13.42 19.31
N LEU A 313 -11.29 -14.05 18.20
CA LEU A 313 -10.90 -13.64 16.85
C LEU A 313 -11.39 -12.22 16.54
N LYS A 314 -12.63 -11.87 16.92
CA LYS A 314 -13.16 -10.49 16.78
C LYS A 314 -12.35 -9.45 17.54
N GLU A 315 -11.76 -9.83 18.68
CA GLU A 315 -10.86 -8.95 19.42
C GLU A 315 -9.53 -8.76 18.67
N VAL A 316 -8.98 -9.80 18.03
CA VAL A 316 -7.74 -9.71 17.24
C VAL A 316 -7.89 -8.75 16.07
N GLU A 317 -9.05 -8.71 15.40
CA GLU A 317 -9.32 -7.84 14.25
C GLU A 317 -9.15 -6.34 14.54
N LYS A 318 -9.17 -5.93 15.82
CA LYS A 318 -8.96 -4.54 16.23
C LYS A 318 -7.50 -4.08 16.11
N TYR A 319 -6.57 -5.02 15.97
CA TYR A 319 -5.14 -4.77 15.95
C TYR A 319 -4.57 -4.80 14.53
N SER A 320 -3.41 -4.18 14.34
CA SER A 320 -2.77 -4.11 13.02
C SER A 320 -1.36 -4.67 13.04
N VAL A 321 -0.99 -5.32 11.94
CA VAL A 321 0.39 -5.79 11.66
C VAL A 321 1.20 -4.79 10.84
N ASN A 322 0.54 -3.85 10.16
CA ASN A 322 1.19 -2.84 9.36
C ASN A 322 1.67 -1.70 10.27
N PHE A 323 2.97 -1.37 10.26
CA PHE A 323 3.50 -0.35 11.16
C PHE A 323 3.00 1.07 10.86
N SER A 324 2.64 1.37 9.61
CA SER A 324 2.12 2.68 9.21
C SER A 324 0.70 2.98 9.70
N ASN A 325 -0.05 1.96 10.12
CA ASN A 325 -1.40 2.15 10.67
C ASN A 325 -1.35 2.83 12.07
N ASN A 326 -2.33 3.66 12.43
CA ASN A 326 -2.39 4.27 13.76
C ASN A 326 -2.83 3.30 14.88
N ASN A 327 -3.40 2.15 14.51
CA ASN A 327 -3.86 1.10 15.42
C ASN A 327 -2.72 0.48 16.24
N LEU A 328 -3.10 -0.15 17.35
CA LEU A 328 -2.19 -0.92 18.20
C LEU A 328 -1.58 -2.08 17.41
N LYS A 329 -0.29 -2.31 17.65
CA LYS A 329 0.48 -3.33 16.95
C LYS A 329 0.43 -4.66 17.68
N ILE A 330 0.19 -5.73 16.94
CA ILE A 330 0.14 -7.10 17.45
C ILE A 330 1.19 -7.95 16.76
N TYR A 331 1.94 -8.69 17.57
CA TYR A 331 2.93 -9.66 17.12
C TYR A 331 2.34 -11.04 16.85
N GLY A 332 1.29 -11.40 17.56
CA GLY A 332 0.74 -12.73 17.44
C GLY A 332 -0.19 -13.12 18.57
N ILE A 333 -0.46 -14.42 18.62
CA ILE A 333 -1.31 -15.06 19.61
C ILE A 333 -0.49 -16.11 20.35
N SER A 334 -0.78 -16.29 21.63
CA SER A 334 -0.34 -17.42 22.45
C SER A 334 -1.53 -17.98 23.22
N GLN A 335 -1.34 -19.13 23.85
CA GLN A 335 -2.30 -19.67 24.81
C GLN A 335 -1.58 -20.08 26.10
N ASN A 336 -2.17 -19.77 27.25
CA ASN A 336 -1.66 -20.26 28.52
C ASN A 336 -1.87 -21.78 28.60
N PRO A 337 -0.82 -22.60 28.80
CA PRO A 337 -0.97 -24.05 28.81
C PRO A 337 -1.80 -24.56 30.01
N ASP A 338 -1.83 -23.82 31.11
CA ASP A 338 -2.52 -24.22 32.35
C ASP A 338 -3.98 -23.77 32.34
N THR A 339 -4.23 -22.49 32.07
CA THR A 339 -5.60 -21.94 32.11
C THR A 339 -6.35 -22.09 30.79
N LYS A 340 -5.65 -22.39 29.70
CA LYS A 340 -6.16 -22.40 28.32
C LYS A 340 -6.64 -21.03 27.80
N ASP A 341 -6.44 -19.97 28.57
CA ASP A 341 -6.76 -18.61 28.14
C ASP A 341 -5.89 -18.20 26.94
N TYR A 342 -6.54 -17.57 25.95
CA TYR A 342 -5.83 -16.96 24.83
C TYR A 342 -5.17 -15.64 25.24
N ILE A 343 -4.03 -15.38 24.63
CA ILE A 343 -3.16 -14.25 24.94
C ILE A 343 -2.84 -13.51 23.65
N LEU A 344 -3.13 -12.21 23.63
CA LEU A 344 -2.66 -11.32 22.58
C LEU A 344 -1.26 -10.83 22.94
N VAL A 345 -0.32 -10.96 22.02
CA VAL A 345 1.07 -10.54 22.20
C VAL A 345 1.26 -9.20 21.49
N LEU A 346 1.28 -8.12 22.24
CA LEU A 346 1.23 -6.75 21.73
C LEU A 346 2.59 -6.07 21.78
N HIS A 347 2.80 -5.12 20.87
CA HIS A 347 3.97 -4.24 20.91
C HIS A 347 3.96 -3.38 22.17
N ASN A 348 5.15 -3.11 22.74
CA ASN A 348 5.30 -2.38 24.00
C ASN A 348 4.72 -0.95 23.99
N GLU A 349 4.53 -0.35 22.81
CA GLU A 349 3.78 0.92 22.64
C GLU A 349 2.34 0.85 23.18
N TYR A 350 1.79 -0.34 23.41
CA TYR A 350 0.51 -0.53 24.09
C TYR A 350 0.46 0.27 25.40
N PHE A 351 1.51 0.18 26.22
CA PHE A 351 1.57 0.89 27.49
C PHE A 351 1.71 2.42 27.33
N GLU A 352 2.32 2.88 26.23
CA GLU A 352 2.51 4.32 25.96
C GLU A 352 1.25 4.96 25.36
N LYS A 353 0.53 4.27 24.47
CA LYS A 353 -0.71 4.77 23.86
C LYS A 353 -1.90 4.76 24.83
N CYS A 354 -1.94 3.83 25.79
CA CYS A 354 -2.88 3.89 26.91
C CYS A 354 -2.72 5.18 27.73
N CYS A 355 -1.53 5.78 27.76
CA CYS A 355 -1.27 7.03 28.49
C CYS A 355 -1.49 8.32 27.65
N LYS A 356 -1.49 8.24 26.31
CA LYS A 356 -1.59 9.41 25.42
C LYS A 356 -2.97 9.63 24.79
N LYS A 357 -3.93 8.71 24.97
CA LYS A 357 -5.33 8.84 24.52
C LYS A 357 -6.33 8.92 25.69
N CYS A 358 -6.15 9.85 26.62
CA CYS A 358 -7.24 10.29 27.51
C CYS A 358 -8.29 11.18 26.79
N GLY A 359 -8.40 11.06 25.47
CA GLY A 359 -9.52 11.57 24.68
C GLY A 359 -10.39 10.41 24.19
N LYS A 360 -11.36 10.03 25.02
CA LYS A 360 -12.46 9.08 24.76
C LYS A 360 -12.03 7.63 24.42
N ASP A 361 -11.68 6.91 25.46
CA ASP A 361 -12.47 5.75 25.91
C ASP A 361 -12.23 5.62 27.41
N GLU A 362 -13.31 5.47 28.18
CA GLU A 362 -13.23 5.31 29.63
C GLU A 362 -12.36 4.10 29.96
N THR A 363 -11.49 4.25 30.96
CA THR A 363 -10.58 3.23 31.53
C THR A 363 -9.20 3.09 30.87
N CYS A 364 -8.29 4.05 31.08
CA CYS A 364 -6.86 3.73 31.21
C CYS A 364 -6.04 4.92 31.74
N ALA A 365 -6.05 5.10 33.06
CA ALA A 365 -4.92 5.62 33.81
C ALA A 365 -5.09 5.21 35.27
N VAL A 366 -4.77 3.96 35.58
CA VAL A 366 -4.59 3.50 36.96
C VAL A 366 -3.10 3.59 37.24
N TYR A 367 -2.69 4.61 38.00
CA TYR A 367 -1.31 4.71 38.47
C TYR A 367 -1.19 3.88 39.74
N SER A 368 -0.16 3.01 39.81
CA SER A 368 0.21 2.39 41.07
C SER A 368 0.97 3.40 41.93
N ALA A 369 0.46 3.70 43.13
CA ALA A 369 1.14 4.53 44.10
C ALA A 369 1.25 3.83 45.46
N VAL A 370 2.19 4.28 46.28
CA VAL A 370 2.31 3.85 47.68
C VAL A 370 1.77 4.98 48.53
N TRP A 371 0.64 4.76 49.22
CA TRP A 371 0.11 5.71 50.19
C TRP A 371 0.91 5.58 51.48
N LYS A 372 1.86 6.50 51.67
CA LYS A 372 2.81 6.46 52.78
C LYS A 372 2.14 6.40 54.15
N ASP A 373 1.15 7.25 54.37
CA ASP A 373 0.45 7.28 55.66
C ASP A 373 -0.67 6.24 55.76
N GLY A 374 -1.13 5.66 54.66
CA GLY A 374 -2.17 4.64 54.68
C GLY A 374 -3.59 5.11 54.98
N PRO A 375 -4.60 4.27 54.70
CA PRO A 375 -6.00 4.54 55.07
C PRO A 375 -6.16 4.54 56.59
N LEU A 376 -7.07 5.39 57.07
CA LEU A 376 -7.44 5.49 58.47
C LEU A 376 -8.61 4.54 58.76
N HIS A 377 -8.46 3.63 59.73
CA HIS A 377 -9.54 2.74 60.18
C HIS A 377 -9.73 2.84 61.69
N TYR A 378 -10.97 2.69 62.15
CA TYR A 378 -11.31 2.71 63.56
C TYR A 378 -11.37 1.29 64.11
N GLU A 379 -10.54 1.00 65.11
CA GLU A 379 -10.62 -0.24 65.89
C GLU A 379 -11.25 0.06 67.25
N HIS A 380 -12.26 -0.73 67.65
CA HIS A 380 -12.97 -0.53 68.92
C HIS A 380 -12.07 -0.53 70.16
N VAL A 381 -10.87 -1.13 70.06
CA VAL A 381 -9.93 -1.30 71.16
C VAL A 381 -8.85 -0.19 71.18
N ASN A 382 -8.41 0.26 70.00
CA ASN A 382 -7.24 1.13 69.85
C ASN A 382 -7.55 2.52 69.27
N GLY A 383 -8.82 2.79 68.96
CA GLY A 383 -9.22 4.03 68.31
C GLY A 383 -8.84 4.07 66.84
N TRP A 384 -8.58 5.27 66.31
CA TRP A 384 -8.20 5.47 64.91
C TRP A 384 -6.75 5.08 64.68
N THR A 385 -6.51 4.14 63.77
CA THR A 385 -5.18 3.67 63.38
C THR A 385 -5.01 3.80 61.87
N ARG A 386 -3.75 3.85 61.40
CA ARG A 386 -3.40 3.96 59.98
C ARG A 386 -2.61 2.73 59.54
N GLU A 387 -2.80 2.30 58.30
CA GLU A 387 -2.06 1.19 57.68
C GLU A 387 -1.02 1.72 56.66
N PRO A 388 0.19 2.11 57.10
CA PRO A 388 1.16 2.80 56.25
C PRO A 388 1.68 1.94 55.08
N ASP A 389 2.25 2.61 54.08
CA ASP A 389 2.82 2.01 52.87
C ASP A 389 1.87 1.12 52.04
N LYS A 390 0.56 1.35 52.17
CA LYS A 390 -0.44 0.60 51.40
C LYS A 390 -0.32 0.92 49.92
N LYS A 391 -0.17 -0.12 49.09
CA LYS A 391 -0.25 0.00 47.63
C LYS A 391 -1.69 0.32 47.24
N ILE A 392 -1.86 1.40 46.49
CA ILE A 392 -3.17 1.86 46.01
C ILE A 392 -3.15 2.10 44.50
N ALA A 393 -4.33 1.98 43.91
CA ALA A 393 -4.61 2.31 42.53
C ALA A 393 -5.19 3.73 42.47
N LEU A 394 -4.50 4.67 41.83
CA LEU A 394 -4.99 6.03 41.61
C LEU A 394 -5.68 6.11 40.25
N LYS A 395 -6.97 6.44 40.25
CA LYS A 395 -7.74 6.72 39.03
C LYS A 395 -7.74 8.24 38.80
N PHE A 396 -7.29 8.68 37.63
CA PHE A 396 -7.35 10.09 37.25
C PHE A 396 -8.78 10.43 36.79
N LEU A 397 -9.45 11.37 37.47
CA LEU A 397 -10.74 11.94 37.06
C LEU A 397 -10.50 13.34 36.51
N GLN A 398 -10.92 13.60 35.27
CA GLN A 398 -10.80 14.92 34.65
C GLN A 398 -12.07 15.73 34.98
N ASN A 399 -11.90 16.82 35.74
CA ASN A 399 -12.94 17.58 36.43
C ASN A 399 -14.26 17.84 35.66
N THR A 400 -15.37 17.37 36.24
CA THR A 400 -16.42 18.28 36.72
C THR A 400 -16.70 17.99 38.20
N THR A 401 -16.88 19.04 39.01
CA THR A 401 -17.13 18.94 40.46
C THR A 401 -18.35 18.06 40.79
N ASN A 402 -19.28 17.91 39.84
CA ASN A 402 -20.50 17.11 39.99
C ASN A 402 -20.28 15.60 39.85
N GLU A 403 -19.31 15.15 39.04
CA GLU A 403 -19.00 13.70 38.92
C GLU A 403 -18.27 13.18 40.14
N PHE A 404 -17.32 13.96 40.69
CA PHE A 404 -16.64 13.62 41.95
C PHE A 404 -17.64 13.53 43.12
N LEU A 405 -18.59 14.46 43.22
CA LEU A 405 -19.62 14.46 44.26
C LEU A 405 -20.65 13.32 44.07
N ASN A 406 -20.93 12.89 42.85
CA ASN A 406 -21.84 11.77 42.60
C ASN A 406 -21.22 10.40 42.95
N GLU A 407 -19.92 10.22 42.72
CA GLU A 407 -19.17 9.03 43.17
C GLU A 407 -19.08 8.98 44.72
N LEU A 408 -18.91 10.13 45.37
CA LEU A 408 -18.88 10.22 46.84
C LEU A 408 -20.23 9.92 47.52
N LYS A 409 -21.37 10.05 46.84
CA LYS A 409 -22.70 9.70 47.39
C LYS A 409 -22.82 8.21 47.74
N HIS A 410 -22.00 7.35 47.15
CA HIS A 410 -21.97 5.92 47.47
C HIS A 410 -21.04 5.58 48.66
N ILE A 411 -20.27 6.54 49.19
CA ILE A 411 -19.40 6.35 50.35
C ILE A 411 -20.19 6.67 51.63
N ARG A 412 -20.54 5.62 52.39
CA ARG A 412 -21.53 5.65 53.48
C ARG A 412 -21.02 6.20 54.83
N SER A 413 -20.25 7.29 54.84
CA SER A 413 -19.87 7.98 56.08
C SER A 413 -19.62 9.47 55.87
N THR A 414 -20.50 10.29 56.46
CA THR A 414 -20.42 11.77 56.47
C THR A 414 -19.10 12.29 57.02
N ILE A 415 -18.42 11.52 57.88
CA ILE A 415 -17.14 11.88 58.51
C ILE A 415 -15.99 11.79 57.49
N MET A 416 -16.03 10.80 56.59
CA MET A 416 -14.98 10.61 55.57
C MET A 416 -15.02 11.74 54.51
N MET A 417 -16.22 12.24 54.19
CA MET A 417 -16.42 13.39 53.30
C MET A 417 -15.83 14.69 53.87
N ILE A 418 -15.98 14.94 55.18
CA ILE A 418 -15.47 16.16 55.81
C ILE A 418 -13.93 16.16 55.82
N ILE A 419 -13.30 15.01 56.09
CA ILE A 419 -11.84 14.89 56.14
C ILE A 419 -11.22 15.09 54.74
N LEU A 420 -11.80 14.48 53.70
CA LEU A 420 -11.33 14.63 52.33
C LEU A 420 -11.50 16.06 51.80
N TYR A 421 -12.58 16.75 52.19
CA TYR A 421 -12.80 18.14 51.82
C TYR A 421 -11.79 19.09 52.49
N MET A 422 -11.42 18.83 53.74
CA MET A 422 -10.43 19.63 54.47
C MET A 422 -8.99 19.41 53.95
N GLU A 423 -8.65 18.20 53.51
CA GLU A 423 -7.36 17.92 52.84
C GLU A 423 -7.30 18.53 51.43
N TYR A 424 -8.41 18.50 50.68
CA TYR A 424 -8.53 19.15 49.38
C TYR A 424 -8.31 20.68 49.48
N LEU A 425 -8.91 21.33 50.48
CA LEU A 425 -8.70 22.78 50.73
C LEU A 425 -7.25 23.11 51.13
N LYS A 426 -6.56 22.23 51.86
CA LYS A 426 -5.14 22.40 52.19
C LYS A 426 -4.23 22.30 50.96
N ILE A 427 -4.52 21.36 50.06
CA ILE A 427 -3.77 21.18 48.81
C ILE A 427 -3.99 22.38 47.88
N LEU A 428 -5.22 22.88 47.78
CA LEU A 428 -5.51 24.12 47.02
C LEU A 428 -4.79 25.34 47.61
N ALA A 429 -4.74 25.48 48.93
CA ALA A 429 -4.03 26.58 49.58
C ALA A 429 -2.51 26.53 49.35
N GLN A 430 -1.92 25.33 49.20
CA GLN A 430 -0.50 25.16 48.86
C GLN A 430 -0.19 25.44 47.38
N ILE A 431 -1.15 25.20 46.49
CA ILE A 431 -1.00 25.45 45.04
C ILE A 431 -1.12 26.95 44.72
N PHE A 432 -1.90 27.72 45.49
CA PHE A 432 -2.08 29.17 45.27
C PHE A 432 -1.08 30.09 46.00
N MET A 433 -0.09 29.52 46.71
CA MET A 433 0.98 30.27 47.43
C MET A 433 2.38 30.07 46.80
N LEU A 434 2.45 29.62 45.55
CA LEU A 434 3.62 29.63 44.66
C LEU A 434 3.28 30.43 43.41
#